data_AF-A0AAV5J2Z3-F1
#
_entry.id   AF-A0AAV5J2Z3-F1
#
_cell.length_a   1.000
_cell.length_b   1.000
_cell.length_c   1.000
_cell.angle_alpha   90.00
_cell.angle_beta   90.00
_cell.angle_gamma   90.00
#
_symmetry.space_group_name_H-M   'P 1'
#
loop_
_entity.id
_entity.type
_entity.pdbx_description
1 polymer ?
#
loop_
_entity_poly.entity_id
_entity_poly.type
_entity_poly.pdbx_seq_one_letter_code
_entity_poly.pdbx_strand_id
1 'polypeptide(L)'
;MNKMKSLGFDPSFFEGAITSGELTHQYLQRRDNPWFAALRRSCIHITWSDKGAISRVVENVEEAEFVLVHGTEVLGLHSGNICPVSIEDLEKILEQCASERIPLIVANPDFVTVEARALLIMPGKDV
;
A
#
# COMPACT_ATOMS: atom_id res chain seq x y z
N MET A 1 -0.82 15.40 -12.04
CA MET A 1 -0.42 16.84 -12.07
C MET A 1 -1.25 17.75 -11.16
N ASN A 2 -2.53 17.45 -10.91
CA ASN A 2 -3.39 18.29 -10.05
C ASN A 2 -2.83 18.53 -8.64
N LYS A 3 -2.19 17.53 -8.00
CA LYS A 3 -1.53 17.73 -6.69
C LYS A 3 -0.39 18.76 -6.76
N MET A 4 0.45 18.73 -7.79
CA MET A 4 1.51 19.75 -8.00
C MET A 4 0.93 21.15 -8.21
N LYS A 5 -0.15 21.26 -8.99
CA LYS A 5 -0.89 22.52 -9.17
C LYS A 5 -1.45 23.04 -7.84
N SER A 6 -2.01 22.17 -7.00
CA SER A 6 -2.54 22.54 -5.68
C SER A 6 -1.46 23.00 -4.69
N LEU A 7 -0.22 22.59 -4.91
CA LEU A 7 0.96 23.05 -4.16
C LEU A 7 1.53 24.38 -4.69
N GLY A 8 0.93 24.96 -5.74
CA GLY A 8 1.32 26.25 -6.31
C GLY A 8 2.38 26.18 -7.41
N PHE A 9 2.76 24.97 -7.87
CA PHE A 9 3.66 24.85 -9.00
C PHE A 9 2.94 25.03 -10.34
N ASP A 10 3.65 25.59 -11.32
CA ASP A 10 3.22 25.57 -12.72
C ASP A 10 3.40 24.14 -13.27
N PRO A 11 2.31 23.47 -13.72
CA PRO A 11 2.40 22.13 -14.31
C PRO A 11 3.34 22.01 -15.51
N SER A 12 3.61 23.11 -16.23
CA SER A 12 4.52 23.11 -17.39
C SER A 12 5.98 22.85 -17.03
N PHE A 13 6.34 22.91 -15.75
CA PHE A 13 7.67 22.55 -15.27
C PHE A 13 7.90 21.04 -15.17
N PHE A 14 6.87 20.22 -15.40
CA PHE A 14 6.94 18.77 -15.21
C PHE A 14 6.46 18.02 -16.44
N GLU A 15 7.29 17.12 -16.94
CA GLU A 15 6.91 16.13 -17.96
C GLU A 15 5.99 15.02 -17.39
N GLY A 16 6.07 14.79 -16.07
CA GLY A 16 5.32 13.73 -15.41
C GLY A 16 5.68 13.56 -13.94
N ALA A 17 5.13 12.54 -13.32
CA ALA A 17 5.50 12.12 -11.97
C ALA A 17 5.62 10.59 -11.93
N ILE A 18 6.70 10.11 -11.33
CA ILE A 18 6.90 8.68 -11.04
C ILE A 18 6.61 8.49 -9.56
N THR A 19 5.76 7.52 -9.22
CA THR A 19 5.41 7.21 -7.83
C THR A 19 5.69 5.75 -7.55
N SER A 20 6.13 5.45 -6.32
CA SER A 20 6.38 4.06 -5.92
C SER A 20 5.10 3.21 -5.94
N GLY A 21 3.95 3.80 -5.61
CA GLY A 21 2.65 3.13 -5.71
C GLY A 21 2.29 2.70 -7.13
N GLU A 22 2.49 3.59 -8.12
CA GLU A 22 2.25 3.26 -9.54
C GLU A 22 3.22 2.19 -10.04
N LEU A 23 4.52 2.33 -9.74
CA LEU A 23 5.51 1.33 -10.13
C LEU A 23 5.20 -0.04 -9.49
N THR A 24 4.88 -0.07 -8.19
CA THR A 24 4.50 -1.29 -7.49
C THR A 24 3.27 -1.94 -8.12
N HIS A 25 2.24 -1.15 -8.44
CA HIS A 25 1.05 -1.65 -9.14
C HIS A 25 1.39 -2.27 -10.50
N GLN A 26 2.15 -1.54 -11.34
CA GLN A 26 2.52 -2.02 -12.67
C GLN A 26 3.37 -3.29 -12.62
N TYR A 27 4.35 -3.38 -11.71
CA TYR A 27 5.18 -4.57 -11.57
C TYR A 27 4.42 -5.77 -10.98
N LEU A 28 3.48 -5.55 -10.05
CA LEU A 28 2.60 -6.61 -9.56
C LEU A 28 1.63 -7.12 -10.64
N GLN A 29 1.22 -6.26 -11.57
CA GLN A 29 0.36 -6.63 -12.68
C GLN A 29 1.13 -7.38 -13.79
N ARG A 30 2.27 -6.84 -14.23
CA ARG A 30 3.06 -7.39 -15.35
C ARG A 30 3.91 -8.58 -14.95
N ARG A 31 4.55 -8.50 -13.78
CA ARG A 31 5.43 -9.54 -13.22
C ARG A 31 6.52 -10.02 -14.19
N ASP A 32 7.00 -9.11 -15.02
CA ASP A 32 8.10 -9.28 -15.97
C ASP A 32 9.48 -9.15 -15.30
N ASN A 33 9.54 -8.58 -14.10
CA ASN A 33 10.72 -8.57 -13.25
C ASN A 33 10.84 -9.89 -12.43
N PRO A 34 12.03 -10.52 -12.34
CA PRO A 34 12.20 -11.81 -11.64
C PRO A 34 11.76 -11.83 -10.17
N TRP A 35 11.96 -10.74 -9.43
CA TRP A 35 11.55 -10.66 -8.03
C TRP A 35 10.02 -10.62 -7.92
N PHE A 36 9.36 -9.78 -8.72
CA PHE A 36 7.90 -9.73 -8.79
C PHE A 36 7.29 -11.01 -9.36
N ALA A 37 7.97 -11.69 -10.30
CA ALA A 37 7.58 -12.98 -10.84
C ALA A 37 7.62 -14.10 -9.78
N ALA A 38 8.52 -14.00 -8.81
CA ALA A 38 8.65 -14.94 -7.70
C ALA A 38 7.68 -14.69 -6.54
N LEU A 39 7.15 -13.46 -6.39
CA LEU A 39 6.13 -13.17 -5.38
C LEU A 39 4.93 -14.10 -5.55
N ARG A 40 4.23 -14.44 -4.48
CA ARG A 40 3.02 -15.25 -4.66
C ARG A 40 1.82 -14.40 -5.10
N ARG A 41 0.61 -14.96 -5.09
CA ARG A 41 -0.53 -14.36 -5.81
C ARG A 41 -1.51 -13.64 -4.90
N SER A 42 -1.81 -14.15 -3.71
CA SER A 42 -2.81 -13.55 -2.82
C SER A 42 -2.16 -12.67 -1.75
N CYS A 43 -2.82 -11.55 -1.43
CA CYS A 43 -2.35 -10.65 -0.38
C CYS A 43 -3.47 -10.03 0.44
N ILE A 44 -3.15 -9.72 1.71
CA ILE A 44 -3.83 -8.63 2.42
C ILE A 44 -3.28 -7.32 1.86
N HIS A 45 -4.15 -6.38 1.50
CA HIS A 45 -3.73 -5.06 0.99
C HIS A 45 -4.15 -3.96 1.96
N ILE A 46 -3.18 -3.25 2.52
CA ILE A 46 -3.39 -2.09 3.40
C ILE A 46 -3.05 -0.82 2.60
N THR A 47 -3.98 0.13 2.51
CA THR A 47 -3.85 1.32 1.66
C THR A 47 -4.49 2.56 2.29
N TRP A 48 -4.41 3.68 1.57
CA TRP A 48 -5.08 4.94 1.91
C TRP A 48 -6.54 4.94 1.45
N SER A 49 -7.41 5.65 2.15
CA SER A 49 -8.84 5.74 1.85
C SER A 49 -9.16 6.38 0.48
N ASP A 50 -8.22 7.15 -0.06
CA ASP A 50 -8.33 7.78 -1.39
C ASP A 50 -7.73 6.93 -2.52
N LYS A 51 -7.40 5.67 -2.24
CA LYS A 51 -6.86 4.69 -3.20
C LYS A 51 -7.74 3.44 -3.22
N GLY A 52 -7.98 2.90 -4.41
CA GLY A 52 -8.68 1.62 -4.57
C GLY A 52 -7.81 0.42 -4.19
N ALA A 53 -8.43 -0.77 -4.16
CA ALA A 53 -7.71 -2.02 -3.97
C ALA A 53 -7.01 -2.47 -5.26
N ILE A 54 -5.93 -3.23 -5.11
CA ILE A 54 -5.27 -3.90 -6.24
C ILE A 54 -5.93 -5.26 -6.54
N SER A 55 -5.51 -5.92 -7.62
CA SER A 55 -5.97 -7.28 -7.91
C SER A 55 -5.40 -8.32 -6.94
N ARG A 56 -6.13 -9.43 -6.72
CA ARG A 56 -5.71 -10.61 -5.92
C ARG A 56 -5.64 -10.35 -4.41
N VAL A 57 -6.48 -9.43 -3.94
CA VAL A 57 -6.69 -9.22 -2.53
C VAL A 57 -7.55 -10.34 -1.97
N VAL A 58 -7.14 -10.87 -0.81
CA VAL A 58 -7.91 -11.76 0.04
C VAL A 58 -8.26 -11.03 1.33
N GLU A 59 -9.32 -11.47 2.00
CA GLU A 59 -9.86 -10.78 3.19
C GLU A 59 -9.49 -11.50 4.49
N ASN A 60 -8.93 -12.72 4.39
CA ASN A 60 -8.52 -13.56 5.51
C ASN A 60 -7.00 -13.78 5.49
N VAL A 61 -6.39 -13.81 6.67
CA VAL A 61 -4.93 -13.96 6.83
C VAL A 61 -4.47 -15.35 6.36
N GLU A 62 -5.28 -16.37 6.58
CA GLU A 62 -4.99 -17.77 6.24
C GLU A 62 -4.86 -18.00 4.73
N GLU A 63 -5.44 -17.10 3.92
CA GLU A 63 -5.38 -17.14 2.46
C GLU A 63 -4.26 -16.25 1.90
N ALA A 64 -3.62 -15.44 2.74
CA ALA A 64 -2.65 -14.45 2.33
C ALA A 64 -1.25 -15.05 2.23
N GLU A 65 -0.56 -14.77 1.12
CA GLU A 65 0.81 -15.22 0.91
C GLU A 65 1.84 -14.11 1.12
N PHE A 66 1.37 -12.87 1.20
CA PHE A 66 2.12 -11.69 1.61
C PHE A 66 1.14 -10.59 2.05
N VAL A 67 1.66 -9.57 2.72
CA VAL A 67 0.92 -8.33 3.01
C VAL A 67 1.51 -7.22 2.15
N LEU A 68 0.67 -6.51 1.39
CA LEU A 68 1.07 -5.33 0.62
C LEU A 68 0.66 -4.07 1.36
N VAL A 69 1.63 -3.18 1.62
CA VAL A 69 1.38 -1.94 2.35
C VAL A 69 1.69 -0.73 1.49
N HIS A 70 0.63 0.00 1.17
CA HIS A 70 0.65 1.29 0.48
C HIS A 70 0.27 2.45 1.41
N GLY A 71 -0.41 2.17 2.53
CA GLY A 71 -0.92 3.15 3.50
C GLY A 71 -1.37 2.47 4.80
N THR A 72 -2.14 3.17 5.62
CA THR A 72 -2.48 2.75 7.00
C THR A 72 -3.94 3.00 7.41
N GLU A 73 -4.87 3.16 6.46
CA GLU A 73 -6.25 3.58 6.76
C GLU A 73 -7.31 2.53 6.45
N VAL A 74 -7.14 1.78 5.36
CA VAL A 74 -8.17 0.90 4.83
C VAL A 74 -7.58 -0.43 4.34
N LEU A 75 -8.41 -1.48 4.36
CA LEU A 75 -8.13 -2.73 3.67
C LEU A 75 -8.71 -2.70 2.26
N GLY A 76 -7.99 -3.25 1.30
CA GLY A 76 -8.55 -3.62 0.01
C GLY A 76 -9.47 -4.84 0.15
N LEU A 77 -10.47 -4.94 -0.72
CA LEU A 77 -11.37 -6.09 -0.82
C LEU A 77 -11.18 -6.78 -2.18
N HIS A 78 -11.52 -8.06 -2.27
CA HIS A 78 -11.49 -8.82 -3.53
C HIS A 78 -12.31 -8.14 -4.65
N SER A 79 -13.40 -7.47 -4.27
CA SER A 79 -14.28 -6.72 -5.19
C SER A 79 -13.64 -5.50 -5.84
N GLY A 80 -12.44 -5.08 -5.42
CA GLY A 80 -11.81 -3.82 -5.83
C GLY A 80 -12.19 -2.63 -4.94
N ASN A 81 -13.17 -2.80 -4.05
CA ASN A 81 -13.56 -1.80 -3.05
C ASN A 81 -12.56 -1.75 -1.88
N ILE A 82 -12.77 -0.80 -0.99
CA ILE A 82 -12.00 -0.63 0.24
C ILE A 82 -12.92 -0.68 1.46
N CYS A 83 -12.37 -1.13 2.59
CA CYS A 83 -13.04 -1.18 3.88
C CYS A 83 -12.20 -0.38 4.90
N PRO A 84 -12.74 0.69 5.50
CA PRO A 84 -12.06 1.41 6.58
C PRO A 84 -11.82 0.50 7.78
N VAL A 85 -10.63 0.58 8.36
CA VAL A 85 -10.22 -0.24 9.51
C VAL A 85 -9.53 0.64 10.54
N SER A 86 -9.75 0.36 11.82
CA SER A 86 -9.05 1.05 12.90
C SER A 86 -7.58 0.67 12.92
N ILE A 87 -6.72 1.51 13.51
CA ILE A 87 -5.30 1.18 13.63
C ILE A 87 -5.12 -0.07 14.51
N GLU A 88 -5.94 -0.22 15.55
CA GLU A 88 -5.92 -1.37 16.46
C GLU A 88 -6.30 -2.68 15.76
N ASP A 89 -7.23 -2.62 14.79
CA ASP A 89 -7.60 -3.80 14.01
C ASP A 89 -6.55 -4.13 12.94
N LEU A 90 -5.91 -3.11 12.35
CA LEU A 90 -4.74 -3.32 11.48
C LEU A 90 -3.58 -3.98 12.25
N GLU A 91 -3.32 -3.54 13.48
CA GLU A 91 -2.31 -4.14 14.36
C GLU A 91 -2.59 -5.63 14.60
N LYS A 92 -3.83 -6.01 14.93
CA LYS A 92 -4.20 -7.43 15.12
C LYS A 92 -3.98 -8.26 13.86
N ILE A 93 -4.33 -7.73 12.69
CA ILE A 93 -4.10 -8.41 11.41
C ILE A 93 -2.59 -8.62 11.18
N LEU A 94 -1.78 -7.59 11.44
CA LEU A 94 -0.32 -7.66 11.29
C LEU A 94 0.32 -8.61 12.32
N GLU A 95 -0.16 -8.66 13.55
CA GLU A 95 0.26 -9.62 14.57
C GLU A 95 -0.03 -11.05 14.13
N GLN A 96 -1.21 -11.32 13.58
CA GLN A 96 -1.54 -12.63 13.03
C GLN A 96 -0.63 -12.99 11.86
N CYS A 97 -0.43 -12.08 10.91
CA CYS A 97 0.48 -12.29 9.78
C CYS A 97 1.92 -12.57 10.23
N ALA A 98 2.40 -11.86 11.26
CA ALA A 98 3.71 -12.07 11.84
C ALA A 98 3.83 -13.45 12.49
N SER A 99 2.79 -13.91 13.19
CA SER A 99 2.75 -15.25 13.81
C SER A 99 2.83 -16.37 12.77
N GLU A 100 2.23 -16.16 11.59
CA GLU A 100 2.23 -17.08 10.45
C GLU A 100 3.45 -16.91 9.53
N ARG A 101 4.33 -15.93 9.83
CA ARG A 101 5.51 -15.56 9.01
C ARG A 101 5.15 -15.14 7.58
N ILE A 102 4.02 -14.47 7.41
CA ILE A 102 3.60 -13.91 6.12
C ILE A 102 4.47 -12.67 5.82
N PRO A 103 5.16 -12.62 4.68
CA PRO A 103 6.10 -11.54 4.36
C PRO A 103 5.37 -10.22 4.09
N LEU A 104 5.98 -9.12 4.55
CA LEU A 104 5.51 -7.76 4.32
C LEU A 104 6.22 -7.13 3.11
N ILE A 105 5.45 -6.55 2.19
CA ILE A 105 5.95 -5.77 1.05
C ILE A 105 5.49 -4.33 1.24
N VAL A 106 6.46 -3.43 1.38
CA VAL A 106 6.21 -2.02 1.66
C VAL A 106 6.51 -1.21 0.40
N ALA A 107 5.50 -0.57 -0.19
CA ALA A 107 5.66 0.23 -1.40
C ALA A 107 6.22 1.63 -1.13
N ASN A 108 6.03 2.15 0.08
CA ASN A 108 6.68 3.37 0.54
C ASN A 108 7.35 3.12 1.91
N PRO A 109 8.69 3.02 1.98
CA PRO A 109 9.41 2.73 3.21
C PRO A 109 9.61 3.96 4.11
N ASP A 110 9.09 5.13 3.73
CA ASP A 110 9.15 6.33 4.57
C ASP A 110 8.49 6.07 5.93
N PHE A 111 9.05 6.62 7.01
CA PHE A 111 8.54 6.43 8.38
C PHE A 111 7.38 7.38 8.72
N VAL A 112 7.39 8.58 8.15
CA VAL A 112 6.33 9.58 8.33
C VAL A 112 6.08 10.22 6.99
N THR A 113 4.80 10.31 6.61
CA THR A 113 4.38 11.15 5.50
C THR A 113 3.77 12.44 6.02
N VAL A 114 4.17 13.57 5.43
CA VAL A 114 3.62 14.88 5.76
C VAL A 114 2.60 15.22 4.70
N GLU A 115 1.32 15.14 5.05
CA GLU A 115 0.29 15.83 4.28
C GLU A 115 0.20 17.27 4.79
N ALA A 116 -0.15 18.23 3.93
CA ALA A 116 0.00 19.68 4.13
C ALA A 116 -0.55 20.28 5.45
N ARG A 117 -1.21 19.49 6.31
CA ARG A 117 -1.75 19.88 7.61
C ARG A 117 -1.52 18.87 8.75
N ALA A 118 -0.92 17.69 8.50
CA ALA A 118 -0.73 16.66 9.53
C ALA A 118 0.41 15.67 9.20
N LEU A 119 1.07 15.14 10.23
CA LEU A 119 2.00 14.01 10.14
C LEU A 119 1.19 12.71 10.25
N LEU A 120 1.32 11.81 9.27
CA LEU A 120 0.75 10.46 9.32
C LEU A 120 1.89 9.44 9.52
N ILE A 121 1.71 8.54 10.48
CA ILE A 121 2.68 7.48 10.83
C ILE A 121 2.61 6.36 9.78
N MET A 122 3.78 5.89 9.36
CA MET A 122 3.91 4.75 8.44
C MET A 122 4.35 3.48 9.19
N PRO A 123 4.09 2.29 8.62
CA PRO A 123 4.52 1.04 9.22
C PRO A 123 6.04 0.87 9.12
N GLY A 124 6.69 0.63 10.26
CA GLY A 124 8.16 0.59 10.39
C GLY A 124 8.71 1.21 11.68
N LYS A 125 7.86 1.43 12.70
CA LYS A 125 8.31 1.94 14.01
C LYS A 125 9.08 0.84 14.75
N ASP A 126 10.40 0.96 14.80
CA ASP A 126 11.20 0.28 15.82
C ASP A 126 10.93 0.95 17.18
N VAL A 127 10.33 0.17 18.09
CA VAL A 127 10.13 0.36 19.57
C VAL A 127 9.61 1.75 20.01
#